data_AF-A0A9P0ID90-F1
#
_entry.id   AF-A0A9P0ID90-F1
#
_cell.length_a   1.000
_cell.length_b   1.000
_cell.length_c   1.000
_cell.angle_alpha   90.00
_cell.angle_beta   90.00
_cell.angle_gamma   90.00
#
_symmetry.space_group_name_H-M   'P 1'
#
loop_
_entity.id
_entity.type
_entity.pdbx_description
1 polymer ?
#
loop_
_entity_poly.entity_id
_entity_poly.type
_entity_poly.pdbx_seq_one_letter_code
_entity_poly.pdbx_strand_id
1 'polypeptide(L)'
;MAAVQPNPNFAKMISAQLRNKANHNNLADILEMFEAETDNYTPLLLTVEVIFTKLLRRGELLEGIVPLKPADNSPEAQYKRWLRECFEAAQTRILECIRRGRMSSRLQALVTACKLMQAEGKHPLEGSSGFYFPSVRLKNIFNVLLDPEISMSAPIARFQEFTEYKDVQQYGLKVLSTIAYRKSPTSVYMQNYLELLDKLLVCEIPTETKIKGKERDEEEKEEKLLCGTEDKAPFPYNPGVCRRYANRCWGFACQWPLCQDSRTHRRALLLLVERLMPLLNRPHLATDMLCDSLDAGGPISMLALQGVLELVRRHNIDYPDMYDRLYAMFEPEMFATRYKRRLMHLADIFLSSTHLPESLVAAFAKRLSRLALVASPEDAVGLLQLVANLLLRHPALKRMICYEDTPAIMSNDPYVMEETCARSSRALGSSLWEVWALRRHPAAALAAAAARVLQPAADRAAPLALTAPDLAASFDAELKKRFKTIEMNFVRPQGMTTPSGERVMQYWELMA
;
A
#
# COMPACT_ATOMS: atom_id res chain seq x y z
N MET A 1 9.72 4.53 22.20
CA MET A 1 11.16 4.86 22.24
C MET A 1 11.68 4.57 23.62
N ALA A 2 12.22 3.37 23.86
CA ALA A 2 12.94 3.07 25.09
C ALA A 2 14.40 3.51 24.88
N ALA A 3 14.87 4.45 25.70
CA ALA A 3 16.25 4.89 25.70
C ALA A 3 17.15 3.74 26.18
N VAL A 4 17.75 3.02 25.24
CA VAL A 4 18.82 2.07 25.54
C VAL A 4 20.01 2.91 26.01
N GLN A 5 20.30 2.88 27.31
CA GLN A 5 21.45 3.58 27.87
C GLN A 5 22.74 3.02 27.22
N PRO A 6 23.64 3.87 26.72
CA PRO A 6 24.89 3.40 26.16
C PRO A 6 25.77 2.79 27.27
N ASN A 7 26.35 1.63 26.96
CA ASN A 7 27.32 0.93 27.80
C ASN A 7 28.38 1.93 28.36
N PRO A 8 28.74 1.86 29.66
CA PRO A 8 29.55 2.90 30.32
C PRO A 8 30.94 3.12 29.68
N ASN A 9 31.49 2.13 28.97
CA ASN A 9 32.73 2.27 28.20
C ASN A 9 32.58 3.19 26.98
N PHE A 10 31.45 3.11 26.27
CA PHE A 10 31.20 3.91 25.07
C PHE A 10 30.95 5.39 25.40
N ALA A 11 30.27 5.67 26.51
CA ALA A 11 30.07 7.05 26.98
C ALA A 11 31.40 7.73 27.37
N LYS A 12 32.32 6.98 27.99
CA LYS A 12 33.70 7.43 28.27
C LYS A 12 34.48 7.70 26.98
N MET A 13 34.41 6.82 25.98
CA MET A 13 35.07 7.04 24.68
C MET A 13 34.53 8.25 23.92
N ILE A 14 33.20 8.45 23.89
CA ILE A 14 32.56 9.63 23.28
C ILE A 14 33.04 10.92 23.95
N SER A 15 33.01 10.97 25.29
CA SER A 15 33.44 12.15 26.04
C SER A 15 34.93 12.42 25.92
N ALA A 16 35.77 11.37 25.85
CA ALA A 16 37.20 11.49 25.67
C ALA A 16 37.60 11.99 24.28
N GLN A 17 36.92 11.54 23.22
CA GLN A 17 37.13 12.03 21.85
C GLN A 17 36.69 13.48 21.67
N LEU A 18 35.53 13.86 22.21
CA LEU A 18 34.99 15.20 22.01
C LEU A 18 35.69 16.30 22.83
N ARG A 19 36.45 15.95 23.88
CA ARG A 19 37.17 16.88 24.76
C ARG A 19 38.60 17.14 24.35
N ASN A 20 39.32 16.15 23.81
CA ASN A 20 40.73 16.29 23.46
C ASN A 20 40.97 15.91 22.00
N LYS A 21 41.44 16.87 21.20
CA LYS A 21 41.94 16.60 19.84
C LYS A 21 42.99 15.49 19.87
N ALA A 22 43.84 15.38 20.89
CA ALA A 22 44.93 14.40 20.99
C ALA A 22 44.53 12.90 21.08
N ASN A 23 43.24 12.55 21.24
CA ASN A 23 42.81 11.15 21.43
C ASN A 23 42.48 10.43 20.11
N HIS A 24 43.27 10.59 19.05
CA HIS A 24 42.96 10.03 17.71
C HIS A 24 42.76 8.50 17.72
N ASN A 25 43.50 7.79 18.57
CA ASN A 25 43.48 6.32 18.65
C ASN A 25 42.08 5.76 18.94
N ASN A 26 41.27 6.42 19.78
CA ASN A 26 39.94 5.89 20.12
C ASN A 26 38.98 5.81 18.91
N LEU A 27 39.19 6.60 17.84
CA LEU A 27 38.34 6.56 16.63
C LEU A 27 38.75 5.40 15.74
N ALA A 28 40.07 5.17 15.60
CA ALA A 28 40.61 4.00 14.93
C ALA A 28 40.17 2.72 15.64
N ASP A 29 40.27 2.67 16.98
CA ASP A 29 39.80 1.54 17.79
C ASP A 29 38.30 1.27 17.59
N ILE A 30 37.46 2.31 17.53
CA ILE A 30 36.01 2.16 17.27
C ILE A 30 35.75 1.60 15.87
N LEU A 31 36.55 1.98 14.87
CA LEU A 31 36.45 1.45 13.51
C LEU A 31 36.93 0.00 13.42
N GLU A 32 37.98 -0.37 14.14
CA GLU A 32 38.44 -1.76 14.27
C GLU A 32 37.39 -2.64 14.98
N MET A 33 36.62 -2.09 15.93
CA MET A 33 35.51 -2.82 16.56
C MET A 33 34.37 -3.19 15.59
N PHE A 34 34.29 -2.59 14.40
CA PHE A 34 33.38 -3.06 13.34
C PHE A 34 33.90 -4.32 12.63
N GLU A 35 35.21 -4.62 12.72
CA GLU A 35 35.82 -5.82 12.14
C GLU A 35 35.68 -7.04 13.06
N ALA A 36 35.54 -6.82 14.36
CA ALA A 36 35.17 -7.87 15.29
C ALA A 36 33.74 -8.34 14.98
N GLU A 37 33.58 -9.61 14.57
CA GLU A 37 32.28 -10.23 14.34
C GLU A 37 31.45 -10.20 15.63
N THR A 38 30.62 -9.18 15.79
CA THR A 38 29.73 -9.04 16.93
C THR A 38 28.28 -9.09 16.46
N ASP A 39 27.44 -9.78 17.22
CA ASP A 39 26.03 -9.96 16.87
C ASP A 39 25.19 -8.68 16.99
N ASN A 40 25.70 -7.64 17.65
CA ASN A 40 24.97 -6.42 17.96
C ASN A 40 25.82 -5.15 17.78
N TYR A 41 25.77 -4.59 16.57
CA TYR A 41 26.45 -3.34 16.22
C TYR A 41 25.70 -2.08 16.72
N THR A 42 24.52 -2.22 17.32
CA THR A 42 23.66 -1.06 17.68
C THR A 42 24.36 -0.01 18.55
N PRO A 43 25.11 -0.38 19.62
CA PRO A 43 25.83 0.61 20.43
C PRO A 43 26.94 1.31 19.66
N LEU A 44 27.67 0.58 18.80
CA LEU A 44 28.74 1.12 17.96
C LEU A 44 28.22 2.09 16.90
N LEU A 45 27.06 1.79 16.30
CA LEU A 45 26.42 2.68 15.33
C LEU A 45 26.00 4.00 15.99
N LEU A 46 25.43 3.94 17.19
CA LEU A 46 25.03 5.15 17.93
C LEU A 46 26.23 5.97 18.40
N THR A 47 27.35 5.35 18.77
CA THR A 47 28.56 6.10 19.15
C THR A 47 29.15 6.85 17.96
N VAL A 48 29.27 6.17 16.82
CA VAL A 48 29.71 6.76 15.55
C VAL A 48 28.78 7.90 15.13
N GLU A 49 27.46 7.72 15.24
CA GLU A 49 26.46 8.76 14.98
C GLU A 49 26.72 10.02 15.80
N VAL A 50 26.88 9.88 17.12
CA VAL A 50 27.07 11.01 18.04
C VAL A 50 28.40 11.71 17.80
N ILE A 51 29.48 10.97 17.56
CA ILE A 51 30.81 11.53 17.33
C ILE A 51 30.81 12.36 16.04
N PHE A 52 30.46 11.76 14.90
CA PHE A 52 30.53 12.45 13.62
C PHE A 52 29.50 13.57 13.47
N THR A 53 28.30 13.44 14.05
CA THR A 53 27.32 14.55 14.05
C THR A 53 27.87 15.77 14.78
N LYS A 54 28.62 15.58 15.88
CA LYS A 54 29.25 16.69 16.60
C LYS A 54 30.47 17.25 15.87
N LEU A 55 31.30 16.40 15.26
CA LEU A 55 32.43 16.84 14.44
C LEU A 55 31.98 17.68 13.24
N LEU A 56 30.91 17.27 12.57
CA LEU A 56 30.29 18.01 11.45
C LEU A 56 29.74 19.36 11.92
N ARG A 57 29.02 19.41 13.06
CA ARG A 57 28.53 20.67 13.64
C ARG A 57 29.65 21.65 14.01
N ARG A 58 30.80 21.15 14.47
CA ARG A 58 31.98 21.99 14.78
C ARG A 58 32.72 22.47 13.54
N GLY A 59 32.40 21.95 12.35
CA GLY A 59 33.11 22.31 11.11
C GLY A 59 34.53 21.77 11.04
N GLU A 60 34.90 20.80 11.88
CA GLU A 60 36.27 20.25 11.93
C GLU A 60 36.59 19.42 10.68
N LEU A 61 35.58 18.99 9.93
CA LEU A 61 35.68 18.25 8.66
C LEU A 61 35.65 19.16 7.41
N LEU A 62 35.49 20.48 7.58
CA LEU A 62 35.52 21.46 6.48
C LEU A 62 36.96 21.66 5.98
N GLU A 63 37.18 21.34 4.71
CA GLU A 63 38.33 21.83 3.95
C GLU A 63 37.82 22.89 2.98
N GLY A 64 38.35 24.10 3.09
CA GLY A 64 38.21 25.09 2.04
C GLY A 64 39.11 24.69 0.89
N ILE A 65 38.61 23.85 -0.02
CA ILE A 65 39.34 23.55 -1.26
C ILE A 65 39.28 24.82 -2.12
N VAL A 66 40.37 25.58 -2.13
CA VAL A 66 40.54 26.71 -3.06
C VAL A 66 41.14 26.14 -4.35
N PRO A 67 40.45 26.23 -5.51
CA PRO A 67 41.01 25.79 -6.78
C PRO A 67 42.36 26.47 -7.03
N LEU A 68 43.34 25.72 -7.56
CA LEU A 68 44.69 26.16 -7.95
C LEU A 68 45.71 26.45 -6.82
N LYS A 69 45.41 26.19 -5.53
CA LYS A 69 46.43 26.17 -4.47
C LYS A 69 46.97 24.76 -4.23
N PRO A 70 48.29 24.58 -4.00
CA PRO A 70 48.85 23.28 -3.62
C PRO A 70 48.21 22.81 -2.30
N ALA A 71 48.08 21.49 -2.16
CA ALA A 71 47.58 20.86 -0.94
C ALA A 71 48.34 21.38 0.28
N ASP A 72 47.64 22.07 1.18
CA ASP A 72 48.23 22.58 2.41
C ASP A 72 48.71 21.38 3.24
N ASN A 73 50.02 21.27 3.49
CA ASN A 73 50.61 20.14 4.22
C ASN A 73 50.79 20.44 5.71
N SER A 74 50.04 21.41 6.24
CA SER A 74 50.04 21.70 7.67
C SER A 74 49.53 20.50 8.48
N PRO A 75 50.01 20.30 9.73
CA PRO A 75 49.54 19.20 10.58
C PRO A 75 48.02 19.24 10.82
N GLU A 76 47.42 20.43 10.81
CA GLU A 76 45.96 20.59 10.91
C GLU A 76 45.25 20.11 9.64
N ALA A 77 45.80 20.37 8.45
CA ALA A 77 45.24 19.87 7.20
C ALA A 77 45.37 18.35 7.07
N GLN A 78 46.49 17.77 7.52
CA GLN A 78 46.67 16.31 7.56
C GLN A 78 45.66 15.65 8.53
N TYR A 79 45.43 16.25 9.70
CA TYR A 79 44.41 15.78 10.63
C TYR A 79 42.99 15.82 10.04
N LYS A 80 42.65 16.89 9.31
CA LYS A 80 41.36 17.00 8.62
C LYS A 80 41.16 15.93 7.54
N ARG A 81 42.21 15.63 6.76
CA ARG A 81 42.20 14.53 5.77
C ARG A 81 41.98 13.19 6.45
N TRP A 82 42.74 12.91 7.50
CA TRP A 82 42.59 11.67 8.28
C TRP A 82 41.17 11.54 8.86
N LEU A 83 40.59 12.60 9.43
CA LEU A 83 39.22 12.58 9.92
C LEU A 83 38.18 12.30 8.81
N ARG A 84 38.41 12.80 7.58
CA ARG A 84 37.56 12.47 6.42
C ARG A 84 37.71 11.01 6.02
N GLU A 85 38.92 10.48 5.98
CA GLU A 85 39.16 9.07 5.70
C GLU A 85 38.47 8.18 6.74
N CYS A 86 38.54 8.53 8.03
CA CYS A 86 37.80 7.84 9.08
C CYS A 86 36.28 7.97 8.91
N PHE A 87 35.77 9.12 8.44
CA PHE A 87 34.35 9.29 8.16
C PHE A 87 33.89 8.44 6.97
N GLU A 88 34.68 8.39 5.89
CA GLU A 88 34.42 7.52 4.74
C GLU A 88 34.44 6.05 5.15
N ALA A 89 35.44 5.63 5.93
CA ALA A 89 35.52 4.29 6.48
C ALA A 89 34.32 3.97 7.37
N ALA A 90 33.89 4.89 8.23
CA ALA A 90 32.68 4.70 9.05
C ALA A 90 31.44 4.49 8.17
N GLN A 91 31.27 5.30 7.11
CA GLN A 91 30.15 5.20 6.18
C GLN A 91 30.12 3.85 5.45
N THR A 92 31.26 3.37 4.94
CA THR A 92 31.32 2.06 4.27
C THR A 92 30.97 0.92 5.23
N ARG A 93 31.47 0.94 6.47
CA ARG A 93 31.13 -0.05 7.50
C ARG A 93 29.65 -0.02 7.88
N ILE A 94 29.06 1.16 8.04
CA ILE A 94 27.62 1.30 8.31
C ILE A 94 26.79 0.67 7.18
N LEU A 95 27.17 0.90 5.93
CA LEU A 95 26.51 0.32 4.76
C LEU A 95 26.66 -1.22 4.73
N GLU A 96 27.83 -1.75 5.09
CA GLU A 96 28.04 -3.20 5.27
C GLU A 96 27.13 -3.78 6.37
N CYS A 97 26.95 -3.08 7.48
CA CYS A 97 26.06 -3.49 8.56
C CYS A 97 24.58 -3.58 8.13
N ILE A 98 24.13 -2.73 7.19
CA ILE A 98 22.77 -2.81 6.62
C ILE A 98 22.57 -4.12 5.84
N ARG A 99 23.64 -4.64 5.21
CA ARG A 99 23.60 -5.88 4.43
C ARG A 99 23.76 -7.13 5.30
N ARG A 100 24.74 -7.14 6.21
CA ARG A 100 25.18 -8.34 6.95
C ARG A 100 24.64 -8.46 8.39
N GLY A 101 24.18 -7.35 8.99
CA GLY A 101 23.79 -7.34 10.40
C GLY A 101 22.48 -8.10 10.70
N ARG A 102 22.22 -8.37 11.98
CA ARG A 102 20.88 -8.79 12.46
C ARG A 102 19.85 -7.69 12.23
N MET A 103 18.56 -8.03 12.22
CA MET A 103 17.47 -7.11 11.90
C MET A 103 17.54 -5.78 12.69
N SER A 104 17.74 -5.83 14.01
CA SER A 104 17.86 -4.63 14.85
C SER A 104 19.04 -3.74 14.43
N SER A 105 20.21 -4.33 14.18
CA SER A 105 21.39 -3.61 13.71
C SER A 105 21.24 -3.08 12.29
N ARG A 106 20.56 -3.79 11.38
CA ARG A 106 20.26 -3.31 10.02
C ARG A 106 19.39 -2.05 10.06
N LEU A 107 18.33 -2.08 10.86
CA LEU A 107 17.42 -0.94 11.02
C LEU A 107 18.13 0.26 11.64
N GLN A 108 18.95 0.03 12.69
CA GLN A 108 19.72 1.11 13.31
C GLN A 108 20.78 1.68 12.35
N ALA A 109 21.50 0.82 11.60
CA ALA A 109 22.53 1.25 10.66
C ALA A 109 21.96 2.16 9.58
N LEU A 110 20.77 1.83 9.06
CA LEU A 110 20.06 2.67 8.09
C LEU A 110 19.70 4.04 8.68
N VAL A 111 19.15 4.08 9.90
CA VAL A 111 18.81 5.34 10.58
C VAL A 111 20.06 6.18 10.81
N THR A 112 21.15 5.57 11.27
CA THR A 112 22.43 6.24 11.48
C THR A 112 23.01 6.78 10.17
N ALA A 113 22.98 6.01 9.08
CA ALA A 113 23.41 6.49 7.74
C ALA A 113 22.60 7.71 7.28
N CYS A 114 21.27 7.68 7.44
CA CYS A 114 20.39 8.78 7.05
C CYS A 114 20.61 10.03 7.92
N LYS A 115 20.86 9.86 9.22
CA LYS A 115 21.18 10.98 10.12
C LYS A 115 22.55 11.59 9.87
N LEU A 116 23.56 10.79 9.54
CA LEU A 116 24.86 11.30 9.14
C LEU A 116 24.76 12.05 7.81
N MET A 117 23.98 11.55 6.85
CA MET A 117 23.64 12.27 5.62
C MET A 117 22.91 13.59 5.92
N GLN A 118 21.96 13.59 6.86
CA GLN A 118 21.29 14.82 7.31
C GLN A 118 22.30 15.82 7.91
N ALA A 119 23.22 15.35 8.75
CA ALA A 119 24.25 16.20 9.35
C ALA A 119 25.19 16.79 8.29
N GLU A 120 25.58 15.99 7.28
CA GLU A 120 26.38 16.43 6.13
C GLU A 120 25.61 17.44 5.25
N GLY A 121 24.30 17.28 5.07
CA GLY A 121 23.48 18.25 4.35
C GLY A 121 23.43 19.62 5.04
N LYS A 122 23.30 19.62 6.38
CA LYS A 122 23.30 20.85 7.19
C LYS A 122 24.68 21.50 7.23
N HIS A 123 25.72 20.70 7.43
CA HIS A 123 27.13 21.11 7.49
C HIS A 123 27.94 20.41 6.40
N PRO A 124 27.99 20.98 5.18
CA PRO A 124 28.66 20.35 4.05
C PRO A 124 30.16 20.21 4.30
N LEU A 125 30.79 19.20 3.69
CA LEU A 125 32.25 19.00 3.77
C LEU A 125 33.00 20.05 2.93
N GLU A 126 32.34 20.62 1.93
CA GLU A 126 32.84 21.67 1.05
C GLU A 126 32.01 22.95 1.19
N GLY A 127 32.64 24.11 1.03
CA GLY A 127 31.94 25.38 1.06
C GLY A 127 30.98 25.50 -0.13
N SER A 128 29.68 25.42 0.14
CA SER A 128 28.62 25.68 -0.85
C SER A 128 27.79 26.88 -0.40
N SER A 129 27.55 27.82 -1.33
CA SER A 129 26.71 29.00 -1.11
C SER A 129 25.20 28.71 -1.24
N GLY A 130 24.82 27.51 -1.70
CA GLY A 130 23.42 27.10 -1.91
C GLY A 130 22.98 25.92 -1.04
N PHE A 131 21.71 25.51 -1.21
CA PHE A 131 21.19 24.29 -0.59
C PHE A 131 21.98 23.06 -1.07
N TYR A 132 22.63 22.36 -0.13
CA TYR A 132 23.42 21.17 -0.42
C TYR A 132 22.68 19.92 0.06
N PHE A 133 22.55 18.94 -0.83
CA PHE A 133 22.02 17.62 -0.51
C PHE A 133 23.05 16.54 -0.89
N PRO A 134 23.49 15.67 0.03
CA PRO A 134 24.46 14.62 -0.24
C PRO A 134 23.91 13.48 -1.13
N SER A 135 23.71 13.75 -2.42
CA SER A 135 23.12 12.80 -3.37
C SER A 135 23.95 11.52 -3.57
N VAL A 136 25.27 11.61 -3.41
CA VAL A 136 26.17 10.45 -3.46
C VAL A 136 25.93 9.49 -2.29
N ARG A 137 25.74 10.03 -1.07
CA ARG A 137 25.40 9.22 0.12
C ARG A 137 24.07 8.51 -0.07
N LEU A 138 23.07 9.24 -0.55
CA LEU A 138 21.75 8.64 -0.84
C LEU A 138 21.85 7.53 -1.90
N LYS A 139 22.67 7.72 -2.94
CA LYS A 139 22.94 6.70 -3.95
C LYS A 139 23.56 5.44 -3.35
N ASN A 140 24.51 5.59 -2.43
CA ASN A 140 25.14 4.46 -1.75
C ASN A 140 24.14 3.70 -0.87
N ILE A 141 23.28 4.42 -0.14
CA ILE A 141 22.19 3.82 0.64
C ILE A 141 21.24 3.04 -0.28
N PHE A 142 20.83 3.63 -1.41
CA PHE A 142 19.93 2.96 -2.35
C PHE A 142 20.57 1.73 -3.00
N ASN A 143 21.86 1.74 -3.30
CA ASN A 143 22.55 0.55 -3.81
C ASN A 143 22.49 -0.62 -2.82
N VAL A 144 22.53 -0.34 -1.51
CA VAL A 144 22.40 -1.38 -0.47
C VAL A 144 20.94 -1.80 -0.28
N LEU A 145 19.98 -0.86 -0.33
CA LEU A 145 18.55 -1.19 -0.25
C LEU A 145 18.05 -1.95 -1.48
N LEU A 146 18.71 -1.79 -2.63
CA LEU A 146 18.42 -2.49 -3.88
C LEU A 146 19.35 -3.70 -4.09
N ASP A 147 19.51 -4.48 -3.02
CA ASP A 147 20.26 -5.74 -3.06
C ASP A 147 19.52 -6.76 -3.97
N PRO A 148 20.23 -7.46 -4.87
CA PRO A 148 19.62 -8.43 -5.79
C PRO A 148 19.32 -9.80 -5.16
N GLU A 149 19.86 -10.11 -3.99
CA GLU A 149 19.77 -11.42 -3.35
C GLU A 149 18.92 -11.37 -2.07
N ILE A 150 19.03 -10.28 -1.30
CA ILE A 150 18.42 -10.16 0.02
C ILE A 150 17.17 -9.27 -0.06
N SER A 151 16.05 -9.75 0.51
CA SER A 151 14.87 -8.90 0.72
C SER A 151 15.18 -7.78 1.71
N MET A 152 15.00 -6.54 1.27
CA MET A 152 15.24 -5.32 2.04
C MET A 152 13.93 -4.67 2.54
N SER A 153 12.83 -5.42 2.59
CA SER A 153 11.50 -4.88 2.91
C SER A 153 11.42 -4.17 4.27
N ALA A 154 12.04 -4.73 5.32
CA ALA A 154 12.04 -4.11 6.65
C ALA A 154 12.90 -2.82 6.72
N PRO A 155 14.15 -2.80 6.20
CA PRO A 155 14.90 -1.55 6.01
C PRO A 155 14.15 -0.51 5.17
N ILE A 156 13.53 -0.90 4.05
CA ILE A 156 12.79 0.05 3.19
C ILE A 156 11.56 0.60 3.94
N ALA A 157 10.84 -0.22 4.70
CA ALA A 157 9.74 0.24 5.54
C ALA A 157 10.22 1.24 6.60
N ARG A 158 11.41 1.04 7.18
CA ARG A 158 12.02 2.00 8.11
C ARG A 158 12.46 3.29 7.41
N PHE A 159 12.92 3.21 6.17
CA PHE A 159 13.30 4.37 5.36
C PHE A 159 12.11 5.31 5.09
N GLN A 160 10.86 4.80 5.19
CA GLN A 160 9.65 5.59 4.96
C GLN A 160 9.60 6.88 5.80
N GLU A 161 10.13 6.87 7.02
CA GLU A 161 10.20 8.07 7.88
C GLU A 161 10.96 9.23 7.21
N PHE A 162 11.95 8.91 6.36
CA PHE A 162 12.73 9.91 5.63
C PHE A 162 12.09 10.30 4.29
N THR A 163 11.21 9.46 3.74
CA THR A 163 10.50 9.78 2.48
C THR A 163 9.43 10.86 2.63
N GLU A 164 9.04 11.17 3.87
CA GLU A 164 8.14 12.27 4.19
C GLU A 164 8.76 13.66 3.91
N TYR A 165 10.10 13.76 3.88
CA TYR A 165 10.79 15.01 3.58
C TYR A 165 10.84 15.29 2.07
N LYS A 166 10.49 16.52 1.66
CA LYS A 166 10.38 16.90 0.23
C LYS A 166 11.72 16.87 -0.51
N ASP A 167 12.81 17.22 0.17
CA ASP A 167 14.17 17.14 -0.39
C ASP A 167 14.58 15.70 -0.66
N VAL A 168 14.32 14.79 0.28
CA VAL A 168 14.56 13.35 0.11
C VAL A 168 13.69 12.78 -1.01
N GLN A 169 12.43 13.19 -1.15
CA GLN A 169 11.57 12.76 -2.24
C GLN A 169 12.15 13.16 -3.62
N GLN A 170 12.48 14.45 -3.81
CA GLN A 170 12.95 14.95 -5.10
C GLN A 170 14.33 14.37 -5.48
N TYR A 171 15.29 14.39 -4.54
CA TYR A 171 16.62 13.82 -4.79
C TYR A 171 16.60 12.29 -4.82
N GLY A 172 15.75 11.64 -4.03
CA GLY A 172 15.55 10.20 -4.05
C GLY A 172 15.03 9.72 -5.39
N LEU A 173 13.99 10.33 -5.94
CA LEU A 173 13.50 9.98 -7.28
C LEU A 173 14.57 10.22 -8.35
N LYS A 174 15.33 11.32 -8.25
CA LYS A 174 16.46 11.59 -9.15
C LYS A 174 17.50 10.47 -9.08
N VAL A 175 17.99 10.15 -7.89
CA VAL A 175 19.01 9.11 -7.66
C VAL A 175 18.50 7.75 -8.12
N LEU A 176 17.27 7.38 -7.74
CA LEU A 176 16.65 6.12 -8.15
C LEU A 176 16.61 6.00 -9.68
N SER A 177 16.25 7.08 -10.39
CA SER A 177 16.22 7.08 -11.86
C SER A 177 17.61 6.89 -12.51
N THR A 178 18.69 7.19 -11.80
CA THR A 178 20.07 6.98 -12.31
C THR A 178 20.59 5.57 -12.11
N ILE A 179 20.10 4.85 -11.08
CA ILE A 179 20.52 3.48 -10.76
C ILE A 179 19.53 2.41 -11.23
N ALA A 180 18.32 2.82 -11.62
CA ALA A 180 17.23 1.92 -11.98
C ALA A 180 17.59 0.99 -13.14
N TYR A 181 18.30 1.47 -14.16
CA TYR A 181 18.50 0.69 -15.39
C TYR A 181 19.34 -0.57 -15.14
N ARG A 182 18.70 -1.74 -15.30
CA ARG A 182 19.32 -3.06 -15.35
C ARG A 182 18.64 -3.88 -16.44
N LYS A 183 19.45 -4.55 -17.29
CA LYS A 183 18.94 -5.37 -18.41
C LYS A 183 18.12 -6.59 -17.95
N SER A 184 18.57 -7.26 -16.88
CA SER A 184 17.94 -8.48 -16.36
C SER A 184 18.02 -8.53 -14.83
N PRO A 185 17.13 -7.82 -14.11
CA PRO A 185 17.12 -7.87 -12.66
C PRO A 185 16.54 -9.18 -12.11
N THR A 186 16.96 -9.55 -10.91
CA THR A 186 16.37 -10.67 -10.15
C THR A 186 14.98 -10.29 -9.62
N SER A 187 14.14 -11.29 -9.33
CA SER A 187 12.82 -11.07 -8.70
C SER A 187 12.91 -10.26 -7.40
N VAL A 188 13.91 -10.55 -6.57
CA VAL A 188 14.16 -9.84 -5.31
C VAL A 188 14.52 -8.37 -5.55
N TYR A 189 15.37 -8.09 -6.54
CA TYR A 189 15.68 -6.71 -6.94
C TYR A 189 14.42 -5.96 -7.38
N MET A 190 13.58 -6.57 -8.22
CA MET A 190 12.34 -5.94 -8.67
C MET A 190 11.41 -5.62 -7.50
N GLN A 191 11.27 -6.52 -6.52
CA GLN A 191 10.46 -6.30 -5.32
C GLN A 191 11.01 -5.16 -4.45
N ASN A 192 12.31 -5.16 -4.18
CA ASN A 192 12.98 -4.10 -3.41
C ASN A 192 12.85 -2.75 -4.12
N TYR A 193 13.00 -2.72 -5.45
CA TYR A 193 12.86 -1.52 -6.28
C TYR A 193 11.45 -0.94 -6.23
N LEU A 194 10.44 -1.78 -6.47
CA LEU A 194 9.04 -1.34 -6.43
C LEU A 194 8.62 -0.88 -5.04
N GLU A 195 9.12 -1.52 -3.98
CA GLU A 195 8.85 -1.10 -2.61
C GLU A 195 9.48 0.25 -2.29
N LEU A 196 10.74 0.47 -2.70
CA LEU A 196 11.40 1.76 -2.50
C LEU A 196 10.71 2.88 -3.29
N LEU A 197 10.29 2.60 -4.53
CA LEU A 197 9.54 3.55 -5.35
C LEU A 197 8.18 3.88 -4.73
N ASP A 198 7.47 2.87 -4.21
CA ASP A 198 6.22 3.06 -3.46
C ASP A 198 6.43 3.99 -2.26
N LYS A 199 7.47 3.76 -1.45
CA LYS A 199 7.79 4.60 -0.30
C LYS A 199 8.12 6.04 -0.68
N LEU A 200 8.86 6.27 -1.78
CA LEU A 200 9.14 7.62 -2.27
C LEU A 200 7.91 8.37 -2.80
N LEU A 201 6.84 7.64 -3.16
CA LEU A 201 5.59 8.20 -3.68
C LEU A 201 4.46 8.23 -2.64
N VAL A 202 4.77 8.01 -1.35
CA VAL A 202 3.79 8.09 -0.25
C VAL A 202 3.19 9.49 -0.14
N CYS A 203 4.03 10.52 -0.21
CA CYS A 203 3.60 11.92 -0.24
C CYS A 203 3.08 12.28 -1.64
N GLU A 204 1.84 12.75 -1.72
CA GLU A 204 1.22 13.15 -2.98
C GLU A 204 2.04 14.25 -3.67
N ILE A 205 2.49 13.97 -4.90
CA ILE A 205 3.11 14.98 -5.76
C ILE A 205 1.97 15.78 -6.40
N PRO A 206 1.89 17.10 -6.22
CA PRO A 206 0.80 17.89 -6.76
C PRO A 206 0.76 17.83 -8.29
N THR A 207 -0.44 17.60 -8.82
CA THR A 207 -0.73 17.59 -10.25
C THR A 207 -1.37 18.93 -10.66
N GLU A 208 -1.02 19.43 -11.86
CA GLU A 208 -1.47 20.75 -12.33
C GLU A 208 -3.00 20.87 -12.37
N THR A 209 -3.71 19.73 -12.49
CA THR A 209 -5.17 19.63 -12.44
C THR A 209 -5.78 19.98 -11.08
N LYS A 210 -5.05 19.81 -9.96
CA LYS A 210 -5.53 20.22 -8.62
C LYS A 210 -5.30 21.71 -8.32
N ILE A 211 -4.53 22.43 -9.13
CA ILE A 211 -4.19 23.84 -8.89
C ILE A 211 -5.38 24.79 -9.15
N LYS A 212 -6.37 24.37 -9.95
CA LYS A 212 -7.49 25.24 -10.36
C LYS A 212 -8.79 25.07 -9.57
N GLY A 213 -8.87 24.16 -8.60
CA GLY A 213 -10.18 23.75 -8.06
C GLY A 213 -10.17 23.26 -6.62
N LYS A 214 -9.53 23.97 -5.69
CA LYS A 214 -10.00 24.07 -4.31
C LYS A 214 -9.25 25.17 -3.56
N GLU A 215 -10.03 26.11 -3.04
CA GLU A 215 -9.78 27.05 -1.95
C GLU A 215 -8.67 26.53 -1.01
N ARG A 216 -7.57 27.26 -0.80
CA ARG A 216 -7.46 28.25 0.30
C ARG A 216 -8.32 27.85 1.50
N ASP A 217 -7.99 26.74 2.15
CA ASP A 217 -8.21 26.53 3.57
C ASP A 217 -7.11 25.61 4.12
N GLU A 218 -6.15 26.26 4.76
CA GLU A 218 -5.49 25.90 6.02
C GLU A 218 -5.09 24.43 6.24
N GLU A 219 -3.87 24.11 5.79
CA GLU A 219 -2.77 23.66 6.65
C GLU A 219 -1.54 23.75 5.75
N GLU A 220 -0.87 24.91 5.71
CA GLU A 220 0.54 24.95 5.30
C GLU A 220 1.31 24.14 6.35
N LYS A 221 1.26 22.80 6.23
CA LYS A 221 2.20 21.93 6.92
C LYS A 221 3.56 22.42 6.49
N GLU A 222 4.26 23.09 7.41
CA GLU A 222 5.64 23.50 7.25
C GLU A 222 6.37 22.40 6.49
N GLU A 223 6.90 22.75 5.32
CA GLU A 223 7.54 21.77 4.46
C GLU A 223 8.71 21.17 5.22
N LYS A 224 8.53 19.97 5.75
CA LYS A 224 9.60 19.28 6.47
C LYS A 224 10.72 19.02 5.46
N LEU A 225 11.86 19.68 5.69
CA LEU A 225 13.11 19.46 4.96
C LEU A 225 14.06 18.66 5.85
N LEU A 226 14.70 17.63 5.30
CA LEU A 226 15.69 16.86 6.05
C LEU A 226 16.95 17.71 6.26
N CYS A 227 17.46 18.32 5.19
CA CYS A 227 18.72 19.06 5.16
C CYS A 227 18.55 20.59 5.25
N GLY A 228 17.34 21.07 5.52
CA GLY A 228 17.08 22.51 5.69
C GLY A 228 17.75 23.09 6.95
N THR A 229 18.29 24.29 6.82
CA THR A 229 18.75 25.14 7.92
C THR A 229 18.15 26.53 7.74
N GLU A 230 17.71 27.17 8.82
CA GLU A 230 17.11 28.52 8.80
C GLU A 230 18.04 29.58 8.16
N ASP A 231 19.36 29.36 8.25
CA ASP A 231 20.39 30.28 7.74
C ASP A 231 20.70 30.16 6.23
N LYS A 232 20.12 29.18 5.50
CA LYS A 232 20.43 28.92 4.08
C LYS A 232 19.24 29.18 3.17
N ALA A 233 19.52 29.39 1.88
CA ALA A 233 18.50 29.56 0.86
C ALA A 233 17.46 28.42 0.88
N PRO A 234 16.16 28.73 0.73
CA PRO A 234 15.10 27.74 0.78
C PRO A 234 15.25 26.69 -0.32
N PHE A 235 14.84 25.46 -0.03
CA PHE A 235 14.93 24.35 -0.98
C PHE A 235 13.97 24.56 -2.17
N PRO A 236 14.45 24.56 -3.43
CA PRO A 236 13.58 24.71 -4.59
C PRO A 236 12.88 23.38 -4.93
N TYR A 237 11.76 23.10 -4.26
CA TYR A 237 10.92 21.95 -4.59
C TYR A 237 10.21 22.17 -5.93
N ASN A 238 10.39 21.24 -6.86
CA ASN A 238 9.74 21.28 -8.17
C ASN A 238 8.93 19.99 -8.42
N PRO A 239 7.58 20.05 -8.32
CA PRO A 239 6.74 18.86 -8.51
C PRO A 239 6.80 18.31 -9.94
N GLY A 240 7.02 19.15 -10.94
CA GLY A 240 7.19 18.73 -12.34
C GLY A 240 8.45 17.88 -12.53
N VAL A 241 9.53 18.21 -11.82
CA VAL A 241 10.78 17.43 -11.82
C VAL A 241 10.58 16.08 -11.13
N CYS A 242 9.91 16.05 -9.97
CA CYS A 242 9.54 14.81 -9.28
C CYS A 242 8.70 13.90 -10.19
N ARG A 243 7.68 14.45 -10.87
CA ARG A 243 6.86 13.70 -11.82
C ARG A 243 7.69 13.11 -12.97
N ARG A 244 8.61 13.88 -13.54
CA ARG A 244 9.51 13.39 -14.61
C ARG A 244 10.37 12.23 -14.14
N TYR A 245 10.96 12.31 -12.96
CA TYR A 245 11.79 11.22 -12.41
C TYR A 245 10.95 9.99 -12.02
N ALA A 246 9.75 10.16 -11.49
CA ALA A 246 8.83 9.06 -11.20
C ALA A 246 8.44 8.30 -12.48
N ASN A 247 8.07 9.01 -13.55
CA ASN A 247 7.79 8.40 -14.86
C ASN A 247 9.02 7.68 -15.43
N ARG A 248 10.22 8.25 -15.26
CA ARG A 248 11.46 7.61 -15.72
C ARG A 248 11.75 6.31 -14.94
N CYS A 249 11.57 6.32 -13.63
CA CYS A 249 11.69 5.13 -12.78
C CYS A 249 10.71 4.04 -13.22
N TRP A 250 9.43 4.40 -13.40
CA TRP A 250 8.41 3.46 -13.86
C TRP A 250 8.71 2.92 -15.27
N GLY A 251 9.16 3.79 -16.19
CA GLY A 251 9.54 3.38 -17.55
C GLY A 251 10.67 2.35 -17.60
N PHE A 252 11.59 2.35 -16.62
CA PHE A 252 12.57 1.28 -16.47
C PHE A 252 11.95 -0.01 -15.92
N ALA A 253 11.07 0.09 -14.93
CA ALA A 253 10.38 -1.07 -14.38
C ALA A 253 9.52 -1.79 -15.43
N CYS A 254 8.89 -1.07 -16.35
CA CYS A 254 8.11 -1.64 -17.46
C CYS A 254 8.94 -2.47 -18.44
N GLN A 255 10.27 -2.34 -18.46
CA GLN A 255 11.15 -3.16 -19.32
C GLN A 255 11.42 -4.54 -18.71
N TRP A 256 11.02 -4.76 -17.46
CA TRP A 256 11.25 -6.01 -16.74
C TRP A 256 10.03 -6.91 -16.83
N PRO A 257 10.20 -8.23 -16.66
CA PRO A 257 9.11 -9.18 -16.65
C PRO A 257 8.32 -9.14 -15.33
N LEU A 258 7.62 -8.02 -15.06
CA LEU A 258 6.88 -7.79 -13.81
C LEU A 258 5.74 -8.79 -13.60
N CYS A 259 5.19 -9.35 -14.67
CA CYS A 259 4.04 -10.26 -14.67
C CYS A 259 4.41 -11.74 -14.45
N GLN A 260 5.69 -12.11 -14.48
CA GLN A 260 6.10 -13.51 -14.28
C GLN A 260 5.87 -13.99 -12.84
N ASP A 261 6.17 -13.13 -11.86
CA ASP A 261 6.03 -13.44 -10.44
C ASP A 261 4.77 -12.81 -9.85
N SER A 262 3.84 -13.63 -9.36
CA SER A 262 2.57 -13.18 -8.77
C SER A 262 2.73 -12.11 -7.67
N ARG A 263 3.80 -12.19 -6.85
CA ARG A 263 4.06 -11.19 -5.79
C ARG A 263 4.52 -9.85 -6.36
N THR A 264 5.44 -9.88 -7.32
CA THR A 264 5.98 -8.68 -8.00
C THR A 264 4.88 -8.00 -8.81
N HIS A 265 4.07 -8.79 -9.52
CA HIS A 265 2.94 -8.33 -10.31
C HIS A 265 1.90 -7.60 -9.47
N ARG A 266 1.44 -8.21 -8.35
CA ARG A 266 0.50 -7.55 -7.42
C ARG A 266 1.03 -6.23 -6.89
N ARG A 267 2.31 -6.18 -6.51
CA ARG A 267 2.93 -4.95 -5.98
C ARG A 267 3.07 -3.87 -7.05
N ALA A 268 3.45 -4.25 -8.27
CA ALA A 268 3.50 -3.35 -9.41
C ALA A 268 2.12 -2.76 -9.72
N LEU A 269 1.05 -3.57 -9.68
CA LEU A 269 -0.32 -3.11 -9.86
C LEU A 269 -0.79 -2.16 -8.77
N LEU A 270 -0.52 -2.46 -7.49
CA LEU A 270 -0.87 -1.55 -6.39
C LEU A 270 -0.16 -0.20 -6.56
N LEU A 271 1.13 -0.22 -6.86
CA LEU A 271 1.91 1.00 -7.10
C LEU A 271 1.39 1.78 -8.31
N LEU A 272 1.10 1.09 -9.41
CA LEU A 272 0.57 1.68 -10.63
C LEU A 272 -0.75 2.41 -10.33
N VAL A 273 -1.72 1.70 -9.77
CA VAL A 273 -3.09 2.15 -9.60
C VAL A 273 -3.22 3.22 -8.52
N GLU A 274 -2.55 3.06 -7.38
CA GLU A 274 -2.73 3.94 -6.22
C GLU A 274 -1.85 5.20 -6.27
N ARG A 275 -0.66 5.11 -6.88
CA ARG A 275 0.34 6.19 -6.83
C ARG A 275 0.67 6.76 -8.20
N LEU A 276 0.90 5.91 -9.21
CA LEU A 276 1.48 6.35 -10.48
C LEU A 276 0.46 6.85 -11.49
N MET A 277 -0.74 6.26 -11.57
CA MET A 277 -1.80 6.66 -12.51
C MET A 277 -1.97 8.19 -12.66
N PRO A 278 -2.11 8.99 -11.58
CA PRO A 278 -2.24 10.45 -11.71
C PRO A 278 -0.96 11.16 -12.18
N LEU A 279 0.19 10.51 -12.07
CA LEU A 279 1.51 11.05 -12.41
C LEU A 279 1.94 10.69 -13.85
N LEU A 280 1.30 9.70 -14.49
CA LEU A 280 1.70 9.22 -15.81
C LEU A 280 1.56 10.30 -16.88
N ASN A 281 2.64 10.56 -17.63
CA ASN A 281 2.57 11.46 -18.78
C ASN A 281 1.80 10.85 -19.96
N ARG A 282 1.86 9.51 -20.10
CA ARG A 282 1.21 8.72 -21.15
C ARG A 282 0.48 7.52 -20.54
N PRO A 283 -0.74 7.72 -20.03
CA PRO A 283 -1.48 6.69 -19.29
C PRO A 283 -1.91 5.51 -20.18
N HIS A 284 -2.10 5.72 -21.47
CA HIS A 284 -2.44 4.66 -22.44
C HIS A 284 -1.39 3.54 -22.55
N LEU A 285 -0.13 3.80 -22.16
CA LEU A 285 0.91 2.76 -22.15
C LEU A 285 0.68 1.71 -21.05
N ALA A 286 -0.11 2.03 -20.03
CA ALA A 286 -0.46 1.10 -18.97
C ALA A 286 -1.57 0.11 -19.39
N THR A 287 -2.28 0.38 -20.49
CA THR A 287 -3.42 -0.43 -20.94
C THR A 287 -3.02 -1.87 -21.18
N ASP A 288 -1.91 -2.12 -21.89
CA ASP A 288 -1.46 -3.47 -22.25
C ASP A 288 -1.18 -4.33 -21.01
N MET A 289 -0.39 -3.81 -20.07
CA MET A 289 -0.14 -4.46 -18.77
C MET A 289 -1.43 -4.71 -18.01
N LEU A 290 -2.38 -3.77 -18.00
CA LEU A 290 -3.66 -3.93 -17.30
C LEU A 290 -4.57 -4.96 -17.98
N CYS A 291 -4.54 -5.07 -19.31
CA CYS A 291 -5.22 -6.13 -20.05
C CYS A 291 -4.69 -7.51 -19.65
N ASP A 292 -3.37 -7.72 -19.74
CA ASP A 292 -2.73 -8.98 -19.34
C ASP A 292 -3.02 -9.33 -17.88
N SER A 293 -3.06 -8.30 -17.02
CA SER A 293 -3.38 -8.46 -15.60
C SER A 293 -4.83 -8.84 -15.35
N LEU A 294 -5.76 -8.40 -16.19
CA LEU A 294 -7.16 -8.81 -16.14
C LEU A 294 -7.32 -10.26 -16.62
N ASP A 295 -6.62 -10.65 -17.68
CA ASP A 295 -6.64 -12.01 -18.23
C ASP A 295 -6.00 -13.04 -17.30
N ALA A 296 -5.07 -12.62 -16.42
CA ALA A 296 -4.44 -13.49 -15.44
C ALA A 296 -5.41 -14.08 -14.37
N GLY A 297 -6.60 -13.50 -14.20
CA GLY A 297 -7.61 -13.99 -13.25
C GLY A 297 -7.25 -13.80 -11.76
N GLY A 298 -8.18 -14.22 -10.89
CA GLY A 298 -7.99 -14.24 -9.43
C GLY A 298 -7.73 -12.87 -8.78
N PRO A 299 -6.87 -12.78 -7.75
CA PRO A 299 -6.60 -11.53 -7.04
C PRO A 299 -5.93 -10.43 -7.88
N ILE A 300 -5.24 -10.81 -8.97
CA ILE A 300 -4.53 -9.87 -9.84
C ILE A 300 -5.53 -9.12 -10.71
N SER A 301 -6.50 -9.81 -11.30
CA SER A 301 -7.55 -9.19 -12.12
C SER A 301 -8.39 -8.19 -11.32
N MET A 302 -8.71 -8.52 -10.06
CA MET A 302 -9.43 -7.62 -9.15
C MET A 302 -8.66 -6.32 -8.84
N LEU A 303 -7.32 -6.38 -8.77
CA LEU A 303 -6.49 -5.19 -8.60
C LEU A 303 -6.41 -4.37 -9.89
N ALA A 304 -6.26 -5.04 -11.03
CA ALA A 304 -6.18 -4.41 -12.34
C ALA A 304 -7.47 -3.66 -12.69
N LEU A 305 -8.63 -4.15 -12.24
CA LEU A 305 -9.94 -3.53 -12.47
C LEU A 305 -9.99 -2.05 -12.06
N GLN A 306 -9.36 -1.66 -10.94
CA GLN A 306 -9.32 -0.25 -10.56
C GLN A 306 -8.45 0.58 -11.53
N GLY A 307 -7.35 0.01 -12.01
CA GLY A 307 -6.53 0.66 -13.04
C GLY A 307 -7.32 0.93 -14.30
N VAL A 308 -8.10 -0.05 -14.76
CA VAL A 308 -8.98 0.10 -15.92
C VAL A 308 -10.08 1.11 -15.68
N LEU A 309 -10.74 1.11 -14.51
CA LEU A 309 -11.73 2.14 -14.16
C LEU A 309 -11.16 3.55 -14.29
N GLU A 310 -9.94 3.74 -13.78
CA GLU A 310 -9.27 5.03 -13.82
C GLU A 310 -8.89 5.44 -15.26
N LEU A 311 -8.44 4.50 -16.10
CA LEU A 311 -8.18 4.75 -17.52
C LEU A 311 -9.46 5.13 -18.27
N VAL A 312 -10.56 4.41 -18.06
CA VAL A 312 -11.86 4.70 -18.69
C VAL A 312 -12.38 6.06 -18.24
N ARG A 313 -12.36 6.34 -16.92
CA ARG A 313 -12.96 7.55 -16.35
C ARG A 313 -12.16 8.82 -16.58
N ARG A 314 -10.82 8.77 -16.49
CA ARG A 314 -9.97 9.97 -16.57
C ARG A 314 -9.30 10.16 -17.92
N HIS A 315 -9.09 9.08 -18.65
CA HIS A 315 -8.35 9.10 -19.91
C HIS A 315 -9.22 8.70 -21.12
N ASN A 316 -10.52 8.43 -20.91
CA ASN A 316 -11.49 8.05 -21.95
C ASN A 316 -10.95 6.96 -22.88
N ILE A 317 -10.27 5.96 -22.30
CA ILE A 317 -9.79 4.80 -23.04
C ILE A 317 -10.90 3.76 -23.04
N ASP A 318 -11.40 3.42 -24.22
CA ASP A 318 -12.41 2.38 -24.38
C ASP A 318 -11.80 1.00 -24.13
N TYR A 319 -12.46 0.22 -23.27
CA TYR A 319 -12.08 -1.15 -22.97
C TYR A 319 -13.19 -2.10 -23.45
N PRO A 320 -12.91 -3.02 -24.40
CA PRO A 320 -13.91 -3.93 -24.94
C PRO A 320 -14.40 -4.91 -23.85
N ASP A 321 -15.70 -5.20 -23.85
CA ASP A 321 -16.35 -6.22 -23.00
C ASP A 321 -16.04 -6.12 -21.49
N MET A 322 -15.78 -4.91 -21.01
CA MET A 322 -15.45 -4.63 -19.61
C MET A 322 -16.47 -5.22 -18.63
N TYR A 323 -17.76 -5.14 -18.97
CA TYR A 323 -18.83 -5.65 -18.13
C TYR A 323 -18.89 -7.17 -18.08
N ASP A 324 -18.57 -7.87 -19.17
CA ASP A 324 -18.54 -9.33 -19.18
C ASP A 324 -17.33 -9.83 -18.37
N ARG A 325 -16.19 -9.13 -18.44
CA ARG A 325 -15.04 -9.39 -17.55
C ARG A 325 -15.38 -9.13 -16.09
N LEU A 326 -16.04 -8.01 -15.78
CA LEU A 326 -16.50 -7.71 -14.42
C LEU A 326 -17.47 -8.79 -13.92
N TYR A 327 -18.36 -9.26 -14.79
CA TYR A 327 -19.31 -10.33 -14.49
C TYR A 327 -18.57 -11.63 -14.16
N ALA A 328 -17.58 -12.02 -14.95
CA ALA A 328 -16.75 -13.20 -14.72
C ALA A 328 -15.94 -13.16 -13.40
N MET A 329 -15.61 -11.97 -12.86
CA MET A 329 -14.92 -11.87 -11.57
C MET A 329 -15.80 -12.27 -10.37
N PHE A 330 -17.12 -12.29 -10.53
CA PHE A 330 -18.07 -12.67 -9.49
C PHE A 330 -18.23 -14.19 -9.43
N GLU A 331 -17.22 -14.84 -8.88
CA GLU A 331 -17.19 -16.29 -8.62
C GLU A 331 -17.01 -16.58 -7.13
N PRO A 332 -17.37 -17.78 -6.64
CA PRO A 332 -17.19 -18.14 -5.23
C PRO A 332 -15.75 -17.94 -4.71
N GLU A 333 -14.75 -18.06 -5.58
CA GLU A 333 -13.34 -17.83 -5.26
C GLU A 333 -13.06 -16.40 -4.78
N MET A 334 -13.91 -15.43 -5.14
CA MET A 334 -13.74 -14.04 -4.73
C MET A 334 -13.70 -13.86 -3.21
N PHE A 335 -14.43 -14.69 -2.46
CA PHE A 335 -14.56 -14.58 -1.01
C PHE A 335 -13.26 -14.91 -0.25
N ALA A 336 -12.40 -15.73 -0.85
CA ALA A 336 -11.07 -16.05 -0.32
C ALA A 336 -10.08 -14.88 -0.47
N THR A 337 -10.36 -13.93 -1.37
CA THR A 337 -9.44 -12.83 -1.65
C THR A 337 -9.56 -11.70 -0.62
N ARG A 338 -8.42 -11.05 -0.33
CA ARG A 338 -8.39 -9.84 0.52
C ARG A 338 -8.99 -8.61 -0.17
N TYR A 339 -9.15 -8.65 -1.48
CA TYR A 339 -9.57 -7.51 -2.31
C TYR A 339 -11.08 -7.50 -2.63
N LYS A 340 -11.86 -8.47 -2.12
CA LYS A 340 -13.32 -8.56 -2.34
C LYS A 340 -14.09 -7.26 -2.03
N ARG A 341 -13.71 -6.55 -0.96
CA ARG A 341 -14.32 -5.25 -0.61
C ARG A 341 -14.09 -4.19 -1.68
N ARG A 342 -12.86 -4.13 -2.19
CA ARG A 342 -12.48 -3.23 -3.28
C ARG A 342 -13.25 -3.58 -4.55
N LEU A 343 -13.37 -4.86 -4.89
CA LEU A 343 -14.17 -5.33 -6.03
C LEU A 343 -15.64 -4.90 -5.92
N MET A 344 -16.29 -5.15 -4.77
CA MET A 344 -17.70 -4.77 -4.56
C MET A 344 -17.91 -3.25 -4.68
N HIS A 345 -16.99 -2.46 -4.13
CA HIS A 345 -17.04 -1.00 -4.25
C HIS A 345 -16.87 -0.52 -5.71
N LEU A 346 -15.90 -1.09 -6.44
CA LEU A 346 -15.68 -0.76 -7.85
C LEU A 346 -16.88 -1.19 -8.72
N ALA A 347 -17.48 -2.34 -8.44
CA ALA A 347 -18.67 -2.81 -9.14
C ALA A 347 -19.87 -1.87 -8.93
N ASP A 348 -20.07 -1.35 -7.72
CA ASP A 348 -21.12 -0.35 -7.46
C ASP A 348 -20.92 0.92 -8.29
N ILE A 349 -19.66 1.36 -8.46
CA ILE A 349 -19.31 2.51 -9.31
C ILE A 349 -19.58 2.17 -10.78
N PHE A 350 -19.13 1.02 -11.29
CA PHE A 350 -19.34 0.64 -12.69
C PHE A 350 -20.82 0.47 -13.05
N LEU A 351 -21.61 -0.10 -12.14
CA LEU A 351 -23.04 -0.32 -12.31
C LEU A 351 -23.88 0.92 -11.93
N SER A 352 -23.24 2.05 -11.63
CA SER A 352 -23.93 3.34 -11.47
C SER A 352 -24.11 4.09 -12.81
N SER A 353 -23.51 3.57 -13.89
CA SER A 353 -23.65 4.16 -15.22
C SER A 353 -25.10 4.16 -15.71
N THR A 354 -25.54 5.26 -16.31
CA THR A 354 -26.91 5.47 -16.78
C THR A 354 -27.22 4.72 -18.08
N HIS A 355 -26.20 4.33 -18.86
CA HIS A 355 -26.36 3.75 -20.20
C HIS A 355 -26.32 2.21 -20.21
N LEU A 356 -26.62 1.57 -19.09
CA LEU A 356 -26.58 0.12 -18.96
C LEU A 356 -27.90 -0.52 -19.44
N PRO A 357 -27.84 -1.57 -20.28
CA PRO A 357 -29.03 -2.31 -20.65
C PRO A 357 -29.55 -3.09 -19.43
N GLU A 358 -30.87 -3.15 -19.28
CA GLU A 358 -31.52 -3.79 -18.13
C GLU A 358 -31.17 -5.29 -18.02
N SER A 359 -30.96 -5.97 -19.15
CA SER A 359 -30.58 -7.38 -19.18
C SER A 359 -29.24 -7.65 -18.51
N LEU A 360 -28.27 -6.75 -18.70
CA LEU A 360 -26.95 -6.83 -18.08
C LEU A 360 -27.07 -6.63 -16.57
N VAL A 361 -27.81 -5.60 -16.13
CA VAL A 361 -27.97 -5.33 -14.70
C VAL A 361 -28.74 -6.46 -14.00
N ALA A 362 -29.74 -7.05 -14.66
CA ALA A 362 -30.44 -8.24 -14.16
C ALA A 362 -29.49 -9.43 -13.97
N ALA A 363 -28.55 -9.65 -14.89
CA ALA A 363 -27.54 -10.70 -14.78
C ALA A 363 -26.67 -10.52 -13.54
N PHE A 364 -26.18 -9.30 -13.30
CA PHE A 364 -25.45 -8.97 -12.07
C PHE A 364 -26.30 -9.19 -10.83
N ALA A 365 -27.53 -8.67 -10.79
CA ALA A 365 -28.42 -8.82 -9.63
C ALA A 365 -28.67 -10.30 -9.29
N LYS A 366 -28.91 -11.15 -10.30
CA LYS A 366 -29.13 -12.58 -10.11
C LYS A 366 -27.85 -13.33 -9.69
N ARG A 367 -26.69 -13.04 -10.32
CA ARG A 367 -25.40 -13.64 -9.91
C ARG A 367 -25.03 -13.28 -8.47
N LEU A 368 -25.15 -12.01 -8.10
CA LEU A 368 -24.88 -11.52 -6.74
C LEU A 368 -25.80 -12.18 -5.71
N SER A 369 -27.08 -12.38 -6.06
CA SER A 369 -28.07 -13.04 -5.19
C SER A 369 -27.74 -14.52 -4.95
N ARG A 370 -27.27 -15.24 -5.99
CA ARG A 370 -26.78 -16.62 -5.82
C ARG A 370 -25.49 -16.69 -5.01
N LEU A 371 -24.55 -15.79 -5.26
CA LEU A 371 -23.32 -15.72 -4.47
C LEU A 371 -23.58 -15.41 -2.99
N ALA A 372 -24.61 -14.61 -2.69
CA ALA A 372 -25.00 -14.31 -1.32
C ALA A 372 -25.47 -15.54 -0.51
N LEU A 373 -25.85 -16.65 -1.16
CA LEU A 373 -26.18 -17.91 -0.48
C LEU A 373 -24.94 -18.67 0.00
N VAL A 374 -23.81 -18.53 -0.70
CA VAL A 374 -22.54 -19.22 -0.40
C VAL A 374 -21.63 -18.35 0.46
N ALA A 375 -21.81 -17.03 0.38
CA ALA A 375 -21.00 -16.04 1.07
C ALA A 375 -21.09 -16.15 2.60
N SER A 376 -20.05 -15.65 3.27
CA SER A 376 -20.11 -15.36 4.71
C SER A 376 -21.23 -14.35 5.00
N PRO A 377 -21.84 -14.32 6.21
CA PRO A 377 -22.98 -13.44 6.49
C PRO A 377 -22.67 -11.96 6.26
N GLU A 378 -21.41 -11.55 6.44
CA GLU A 378 -20.97 -10.17 6.22
C GLU A 378 -20.83 -9.81 4.75
N ASP A 379 -20.19 -10.69 3.98
CA ASP A 379 -20.07 -10.51 2.54
C ASP A 379 -21.46 -10.55 1.88
N ALA A 380 -22.34 -11.43 2.35
CA ALA A 380 -23.73 -11.54 1.90
C ALA A 380 -24.51 -10.23 2.12
N VAL A 381 -24.34 -9.57 3.28
CA VAL A 381 -24.94 -8.24 3.52
C VAL A 381 -24.44 -7.20 2.51
N GLY A 382 -23.14 -7.18 2.21
CA GLY A 382 -22.57 -6.30 1.19
C GLY A 382 -23.12 -6.56 -0.21
N LEU A 383 -23.23 -7.83 -0.60
CA LEU A 383 -23.81 -8.23 -1.90
C LEU A 383 -25.29 -7.85 -2.00
N LEU A 384 -26.09 -8.09 -0.95
CA LEU A 384 -27.50 -7.72 -0.93
C LEU A 384 -27.69 -6.19 -0.95
N GLN A 385 -26.79 -5.44 -0.32
CA GLN A 385 -26.82 -3.98 -0.40
C GLN A 385 -26.53 -3.49 -1.83
N LEU A 386 -25.61 -4.15 -2.54
CA LEU A 386 -25.36 -3.88 -3.95
C LEU A 386 -26.61 -4.21 -4.79
N VAL A 387 -27.23 -5.37 -4.58
CA VAL A 387 -28.49 -5.75 -5.26
C VAL A 387 -29.59 -4.72 -4.99
N ALA A 388 -29.77 -4.29 -3.74
CA ALA A 388 -30.73 -3.24 -3.40
C ALA A 388 -30.46 -1.94 -4.18
N ASN A 389 -29.20 -1.50 -4.24
CA ASN A 389 -28.81 -0.31 -4.99
C ASN A 389 -29.12 -0.45 -6.49
N LEU A 390 -28.90 -1.64 -7.08
CA LEU A 390 -29.22 -1.89 -8.49
C LEU A 390 -30.73 -1.83 -8.76
N LEU A 391 -31.55 -2.43 -7.89
CA LEU A 391 -33.02 -2.41 -8.01
C LEU A 391 -33.60 -1.00 -7.81
N LEU A 392 -32.96 -0.18 -6.96
CA LEU A 392 -33.30 1.23 -6.79
C LEU A 392 -32.98 2.06 -8.05
N ARG A 393 -31.83 1.83 -8.67
CA ARG A 393 -31.40 2.54 -9.89
C ARG A 393 -32.21 2.11 -11.13
N HIS A 394 -32.60 0.85 -11.21
CA HIS A 394 -33.29 0.27 -12.37
C HIS A 394 -34.67 -0.30 -11.96
N PRO A 395 -35.73 0.52 -11.95
CA PRO A 395 -37.04 0.11 -11.46
C PRO A 395 -37.67 -1.03 -12.28
N ALA A 396 -37.31 -1.19 -13.56
CA ALA A 396 -37.77 -2.29 -14.40
C ALA A 396 -37.33 -3.67 -13.89
N LEU A 397 -36.31 -3.75 -13.02
CA LEU A 397 -35.87 -5.00 -12.40
C LEU A 397 -36.78 -5.44 -11.25
N LYS A 398 -37.71 -4.59 -10.79
CA LYS A 398 -38.70 -4.97 -9.77
C LYS A 398 -39.55 -6.18 -10.19
N ARG A 399 -39.68 -6.43 -11.50
CA ARG A 399 -40.29 -7.66 -12.05
C ARG A 399 -39.67 -8.96 -11.52
N MET A 400 -38.39 -8.92 -11.12
CA MET A 400 -37.68 -10.08 -10.56
C MET A 400 -38.03 -10.34 -9.09
N ILE A 401 -38.64 -9.38 -8.40
CA ILE A 401 -39.17 -9.54 -7.03
C ILE A 401 -40.63 -9.99 -7.07
N CYS A 402 -41.46 -9.29 -7.84
CA CYS A 402 -42.87 -9.55 -8.01
C CYS A 402 -43.17 -9.75 -9.50
N TYR A 403 -43.46 -10.99 -9.89
CA TYR A 403 -43.99 -11.26 -11.22
C TYR A 403 -45.52 -11.12 -11.12
N GLU A 404 -46.08 -9.97 -11.52
CA GLU A 404 -47.51 -9.67 -11.35
C GLU A 404 -48.41 -10.34 -12.42
N ASP A 405 -47.83 -10.89 -13.50
CA ASP A 405 -48.60 -11.45 -14.61
C ASP A 405 -48.73 -12.99 -14.52
N THR A 406 -49.85 -13.48 -13.96
CA THR A 406 -50.50 -14.82 -14.17
C THR A 406 -49.92 -16.08 -13.46
N PRO A 407 -50.75 -17.15 -13.24
CA PRO A 407 -50.41 -18.28 -12.38
C PRO A 407 -49.55 -19.29 -13.15
N ALA A 408 -48.27 -18.99 -13.34
CA ALA A 408 -47.34 -19.92 -13.95
C ALA A 408 -46.45 -20.52 -12.85
N ILE A 409 -46.70 -21.79 -12.55
CA ILE A 409 -45.68 -22.66 -11.97
C ILE A 409 -44.48 -22.58 -12.93
N MET A 410 -43.47 -21.75 -12.61
CA MET A 410 -42.21 -21.77 -13.33
C MET A 410 -41.61 -23.15 -13.10
N SER A 411 -41.66 -24.02 -14.10
CA SER A 411 -41.19 -25.40 -13.96
C SER A 411 -39.68 -25.47 -13.74
N ASN A 412 -38.92 -24.52 -14.31
CA ASN A 412 -37.47 -24.39 -14.15
C ASN A 412 -37.02 -22.91 -14.24
N ASP A 413 -35.94 -22.55 -13.53
CA ASP A 413 -35.29 -21.24 -13.61
C ASP A 413 -34.50 -21.10 -14.95
N PRO A 414 -34.80 -20.11 -15.82
CA PRO A 414 -34.12 -19.94 -17.09
C PRO A 414 -32.68 -19.39 -16.98
N TYR A 415 -32.26 -18.93 -15.79
CA TYR A 415 -30.95 -18.32 -15.60
C TYR A 415 -29.80 -19.34 -15.60
N VAL A 416 -28.78 -19.08 -16.42
CA VAL A 416 -27.57 -19.89 -16.55
C VAL A 416 -26.42 -19.23 -15.79
N MET A 417 -25.89 -19.89 -14.76
CA MET A 417 -24.84 -19.33 -13.91
C MET A 417 -23.44 -19.41 -14.53
N GLU A 418 -23.16 -20.46 -15.31
CA GLU A 418 -21.87 -20.74 -15.94
C GLU A 418 -21.56 -19.81 -17.13
N GLU A 419 -22.53 -19.02 -17.57
CA GLU A 419 -22.37 -18.14 -18.72
C GLU A 419 -21.39 -16.99 -18.39
N THR A 420 -20.39 -16.75 -19.25
CA THR A 420 -19.43 -15.65 -19.04
C THR A 420 -19.95 -14.30 -19.54
N CYS A 421 -20.88 -14.32 -20.50
CA CYS A 421 -21.51 -13.12 -21.04
C CYS A 421 -22.76 -12.74 -20.23
N ALA A 422 -22.76 -11.55 -19.62
CA ALA A 422 -23.87 -11.09 -18.79
C ALA A 422 -25.20 -11.05 -19.57
N ARG A 423 -25.15 -10.64 -20.84
CA ARG A 423 -26.32 -10.51 -21.73
C ARG A 423 -26.96 -11.86 -22.08
N SER A 424 -26.17 -12.94 -22.11
CA SER A 424 -26.62 -14.27 -22.52
C SER A 424 -27.20 -15.10 -21.36
N SER A 425 -27.04 -14.64 -20.11
CA SER A 425 -27.46 -15.34 -18.89
C SER A 425 -28.97 -15.52 -18.70
N ARG A 426 -29.80 -14.85 -19.52
CA ARG A 426 -31.29 -14.88 -19.48
C ARG A 426 -31.90 -14.49 -18.12
N ALA A 427 -31.19 -13.68 -17.33
CA ALA A 427 -31.60 -13.35 -15.96
C ALA A 427 -32.93 -12.59 -15.84
N LEU A 428 -33.33 -11.80 -16.84
CA LEU A 428 -34.60 -11.06 -16.82
C LEU A 428 -35.84 -11.96 -16.77
N GLY A 429 -35.74 -13.19 -17.27
CA GLY A 429 -36.82 -14.18 -17.19
C GLY A 429 -36.84 -14.96 -15.87
N SER A 430 -35.89 -14.69 -14.97
CA SER A 430 -35.74 -15.32 -13.66
C SER A 430 -36.26 -14.41 -12.55
N SER A 431 -36.42 -14.97 -11.35
CA SER A 431 -36.79 -14.22 -10.14
C SER A 431 -35.74 -14.39 -9.03
N LEU A 432 -35.79 -13.54 -8.01
CA LEU A 432 -34.80 -13.47 -6.92
C LEU A 432 -35.18 -14.38 -5.72
N TRP A 433 -35.42 -15.67 -5.95
CA TRP A 433 -35.73 -16.63 -4.87
C TRP A 433 -34.64 -16.72 -3.80
N GLU A 434 -33.38 -16.50 -4.18
CA GLU A 434 -32.23 -16.56 -3.28
C GLU A 434 -32.34 -15.51 -2.17
N VAL A 435 -32.76 -14.28 -2.52
CA VAL A 435 -33.00 -13.21 -1.55
C VAL A 435 -34.16 -13.56 -0.63
N TRP A 436 -35.22 -14.18 -1.16
CA TRP A 436 -36.36 -14.63 -0.36
C TRP A 436 -35.97 -15.70 0.67
N ALA A 437 -35.11 -16.65 0.28
CA ALA A 437 -34.58 -17.66 1.19
C ALA A 437 -33.73 -17.04 2.31
N LEU A 438 -32.87 -16.08 1.99
CA LEU A 438 -32.01 -15.37 2.95
C LEU A 438 -32.77 -14.57 4.01
N ARG A 439 -34.06 -14.26 3.78
CA ARG A 439 -34.92 -13.61 4.79
C ARG A 439 -35.06 -14.41 6.08
N ARG A 440 -34.91 -15.75 6.03
CA ARG A 440 -35.00 -16.64 7.19
C ARG A 440 -33.63 -17.05 7.76
N HIS A 441 -32.59 -16.28 7.46
CA HIS A 441 -31.25 -16.56 7.94
C HIS A 441 -31.10 -16.33 9.46
N PRO A 442 -30.34 -17.15 10.20
CA PRO A 442 -30.15 -17.00 11.65
C PRO A 442 -29.52 -15.66 12.05
N ALA A 443 -28.62 -15.12 11.24
CA ALA A 443 -28.05 -13.79 11.46
C ALA A 443 -29.07 -12.69 11.15
N ALA A 444 -29.51 -11.97 12.19
CA ALA A 444 -30.53 -10.92 12.08
C ALA A 444 -30.16 -9.80 11.10
N ALA A 445 -28.88 -9.41 11.02
CA ALA A 445 -28.41 -8.39 10.09
C ALA A 445 -28.61 -8.80 8.62
N LEU A 446 -28.35 -10.07 8.29
CA LEU A 446 -28.54 -10.60 6.94
C LEU A 446 -30.03 -10.73 6.59
N ALA A 447 -30.83 -11.24 7.53
CA ALA A 447 -32.28 -11.31 7.37
C ALA A 447 -32.90 -9.92 7.13
N ALA A 448 -32.44 -8.89 7.87
CA ALA A 448 -32.87 -7.51 7.69
C ALA A 448 -32.43 -6.92 6.34
N ALA A 449 -31.21 -7.23 5.88
CA ALA A 449 -30.72 -6.81 4.56
C ALA A 449 -31.54 -7.45 3.43
N ALA A 450 -31.83 -8.75 3.51
CA ALA A 450 -32.70 -9.45 2.56
C ALA A 450 -34.13 -8.89 2.57
N ALA A 451 -34.68 -8.60 3.76
CA ALA A 451 -35.99 -7.97 3.88
C ALA A 451 -36.03 -6.58 3.21
N ARG A 452 -34.96 -5.78 3.35
CA ARG A 452 -34.84 -4.46 2.71
C ARG A 452 -34.88 -4.55 1.18
N VAL A 453 -34.22 -5.55 0.59
CA VAL A 453 -34.23 -5.76 -0.87
C VAL A 453 -35.64 -6.05 -1.38
N LEU A 454 -36.44 -6.80 -0.62
CA LEU A 454 -37.80 -7.19 -1.00
C LEU A 454 -38.87 -6.14 -0.67
N GLN A 455 -38.54 -5.15 0.16
CA GLN A 455 -39.48 -4.08 0.51
C GLN A 455 -39.69 -3.14 -0.69
N PRO A 456 -40.93 -2.62 -0.88
CA PRO A 456 -41.18 -1.62 -1.89
C PRO A 456 -40.34 -0.37 -1.59
N ALA A 457 -39.55 0.06 -2.59
CA ALA A 457 -38.72 1.25 -2.48
C ALA A 457 -39.58 2.51 -2.30
N ALA A 458 -39.25 3.33 -1.30
CA ALA A 458 -39.86 4.64 -1.14
C ALA A 458 -39.44 5.59 -2.28
N ASP A 459 -40.32 6.53 -2.65
CA ASP A 459 -40.17 7.41 -3.82
C ASP A 459 -38.88 8.28 -3.86
N ARG A 460 -38.14 8.37 -2.75
CA ARG A 460 -36.87 9.13 -2.62
C ARG A 460 -35.72 8.35 -1.97
N ALA A 461 -35.74 7.01 -2.02
CA ALA A 461 -34.66 6.22 -1.44
C ALA A 461 -33.35 6.40 -2.24
N ALA A 462 -32.29 6.85 -1.56
CA ALA A 462 -30.95 6.97 -2.15
C ALA A 462 -30.16 5.66 -1.99
N PRO A 463 -29.31 5.30 -2.97
CA PRO A 463 -28.42 4.15 -2.82
C PRO A 463 -27.48 4.38 -1.64
N LEU A 464 -27.32 3.37 -0.78
CA LEU A 464 -26.42 3.45 0.36
C LEU A 464 -24.99 3.14 -0.10
N ALA A 465 -24.03 3.90 0.40
CA ALA A 465 -22.62 3.56 0.22
C ALA A 465 -22.36 2.20 0.89
N LEU A 466 -21.65 1.31 0.18
CA LEU A 466 -21.21 0.03 0.73
C LEU A 466 -20.23 0.30 1.88
N THR A 467 -20.71 0.17 3.13
CA THR A 467 -19.85 0.19 4.31
C THR A 467 -19.29 -1.20 4.56
N ALA A 468 -18.03 -1.28 4.95
CA ALA A 468 -17.39 -2.56 5.27
C ALA A 468 -17.79 -2.98 6.70
N PRO A 469 -18.56 -4.07 6.89
CA PRO A 469 -18.58 -4.75 8.17
C PRO A 469 -17.23 -5.47 8.37
N ASP A 470 -16.67 -5.38 9.58
CA ASP A 470 -15.52 -6.17 10.00
C ASP A 470 -16.02 -7.37 10.84
N LEU A 471 -15.64 -8.59 10.49
CA LEU A 471 -15.96 -9.84 11.23
C LEU A 471 -15.62 -9.76 12.72
N ALA A 472 -14.49 -9.15 13.05
CA ALA A 472 -14.12 -8.92 14.44
C ALA A 472 -15.06 -7.91 15.11
N ALA A 473 -15.49 -6.88 14.37
CA ALA A 473 -16.38 -5.85 14.88
C ALA A 473 -17.81 -6.36 15.09
N SER A 474 -18.31 -7.33 14.32
CA SER A 474 -19.67 -7.87 14.54
C SER A 474 -19.74 -8.68 15.83
N PHE A 475 -18.78 -9.57 16.09
CA PHE A 475 -18.69 -10.30 17.37
C PHE A 475 -18.39 -9.37 18.55
N ASP A 476 -17.44 -8.45 18.42
CA ASP A 476 -17.13 -7.48 19.47
C ASP A 476 -18.30 -6.52 19.73
N ALA A 477 -19.08 -6.18 18.70
CA ALA A 477 -20.30 -5.39 18.85
C ALA A 477 -21.36 -6.19 19.60
N GLU A 478 -21.49 -7.49 19.37
CA GLU A 478 -22.39 -8.35 20.15
C GLU A 478 -21.97 -8.46 21.62
N LEU A 479 -20.68 -8.62 21.91
CA LEU A 479 -20.17 -8.61 23.29
C LEU A 479 -20.44 -7.30 24.03
N LYS A 480 -20.45 -6.17 23.31
CA LYS A 480 -20.73 -4.85 23.88
C LYS A 480 -22.22 -4.58 24.08
N LYS A 481 -23.13 -5.38 23.50
CA LYS A 481 -24.57 -5.20 23.70
C LYS A 481 -24.92 -5.52 25.15
N ARG A 482 -25.49 -4.55 25.85
CA ARG A 482 -26.06 -4.78 27.19
C ARG A 482 -27.41 -5.47 27.04
N PHE A 483 -27.48 -6.73 27.40
CA PHE A 483 -28.74 -7.47 27.46
C PHE A 483 -29.59 -6.95 28.63
N LYS A 484 -30.83 -6.54 28.35
CA LYS A 484 -31.82 -6.22 29.38
C LYS A 484 -32.62 -7.45 29.81
N THR A 485 -32.68 -8.46 28.96
CA THR A 485 -33.48 -9.68 29.13
C THR A 485 -32.59 -10.89 28.98
N ILE A 486 -32.60 -11.78 29.98
CA ILE A 486 -31.95 -13.09 29.90
C ILE A 486 -32.95 -14.01 29.18
N GLU A 487 -32.61 -14.45 27.98
CA GLU A 487 -33.44 -15.40 27.24
C GLU A 487 -33.24 -16.80 27.82
N MET A 488 -34.29 -17.36 28.41
CA MET A 488 -34.30 -18.71 28.99
C MET A 488 -35.13 -19.62 28.12
N ASN A 489 -34.63 -20.83 27.84
CA ASN A 489 -35.42 -21.85 27.19
C ASN A 489 -36.30 -22.56 28.24
N PHE A 490 -37.63 -22.51 28.07
CA PHE A 490 -38.58 -23.18 28.95
C PHE A 490 -38.63 -24.70 28.74
N VAL A 491 -38.11 -25.18 27.61
CA VAL A 491 -38.07 -26.60 27.28
C VAL A 491 -36.87 -27.25 27.97
N ARG A 492 -37.13 -28.20 28.88
CA ARG A 492 -36.07 -28.98 29.53
C ARG A 492 -35.47 -29.98 28.53
N PRO A 493 -34.15 -30.00 28.31
CA PRO A 493 -33.52 -31.01 27.48
C PRO A 493 -33.68 -32.39 28.14
N GLN A 494 -34.20 -33.37 27.39
CA GLN A 494 -34.41 -34.74 27.88
C GLN A 494 -33.15 -35.63 27.72
N GLY A 495 -32.10 -35.11 27.07
CA GLY A 495 -30.82 -35.76 26.86
C GLY A 495 -29.81 -34.80 26.21
N MET A 496 -28.59 -35.27 25.95
CA MET A 496 -27.57 -34.52 25.17
C MET A 496 -27.83 -34.57 23.66
N THR A 497 -28.70 -35.47 23.20
CA THR A 497 -29.10 -35.58 21.80
C THR A 497 -30.20 -34.56 21.47
N THR A 498 -30.22 -34.08 20.22
CA THR A 498 -31.34 -33.30 19.70
C THR A 498 -32.62 -34.13 19.83
N PRO A 499 -33.73 -33.57 20.35
CA PRO A 499 -34.96 -34.34 20.53
C PRO A 499 -35.42 -34.95 19.20
N SER A 500 -35.74 -36.24 19.21
CA SER A 500 -36.20 -36.98 18.04
C SER A 500 -37.53 -36.40 17.56
N GLY A 501 -37.47 -35.59 16.49
CA GLY A 501 -38.65 -34.93 15.92
C GLY A 501 -38.42 -33.49 15.45
N GLU A 502 -37.25 -32.90 15.68
CA GLU A 502 -36.92 -31.62 15.06
C GLU A 502 -36.74 -31.75 13.54
N ARG A 503 -37.18 -30.74 12.79
CA ARG A 503 -36.98 -30.62 11.33
C ARG A 503 -35.52 -30.81 10.91
N VAL A 504 -34.57 -30.61 11.83
CA VAL A 504 -33.14 -30.84 11.61
C VAL A 504 -32.86 -32.30 11.24
N MET A 505 -33.50 -33.26 11.92
CA MET A 505 -33.35 -34.70 11.64
C MET A 505 -33.98 -35.12 10.29
N GLN A 506 -34.77 -34.26 9.64
CA GLN A 506 -35.28 -34.51 8.29
C GLN A 506 -34.23 -34.28 7.20
N TYR A 507 -33.21 -33.46 7.48
CA TYR A 507 -32.20 -33.04 6.50
C TYR A 507 -30.78 -33.45 6.89
N TRP A 508 -30.54 -33.80 8.15
CA TRP A 508 -29.22 -34.15 8.68
C TRP A 508 -29.30 -35.44 9.50
N GLU A 509 -28.57 -36.47 9.06
CA GLU A 509 -28.29 -37.64 9.90
C GLU A 509 -27.15 -37.29 10.85
N LEU A 510 -27.50 -36.74 12.00
CA LEU A 510 -26.54 -36.57 13.09
C LEU A 510 -26.35 -37.95 13.73
N MET A 511 -25.32 -38.68 13.31
CA MET A 511 -24.89 -39.89 14.02
C MET A 511 -24.49 -39.52 15.44
N ALA A 512 -25.14 -40.18 16.41
CA ALA A 512 -24.87 -40.04 17.84
C ALA A 512 -23.49 -40.58 18.22
#